data_AF-A0A8C4Q6J2-F1
#
_entry.id   AF-A0A8C4Q6J2-F1
#
_cell.length_a   1.000
_cell.length_b   1.000
_cell.length_c   1.000
_cell.angle_alpha   90.00
_cell.angle_beta   90.00
_cell.angle_gamma   90.00
#
_symmetry.space_group_name_H-M   'P 1'
#
loop_
_entity.id
_entity.type
_entity.pdbx_description
1 polymer ?
#
loop_
_entity_poly.entity_id
_entity_poly.type
_entity_poly.pdbx_seq_one_letter_code
_entity_poly.pdbx_strand_id
1 'polypeptide(L)'
;MMKLVEHISDEQAQSIAKLAALQHRTQSMAYPPTLREIQELIPPTFARLKRMEDWLPLVLQQHRLLNTLNPHQARSQFLGLVSALPLFGSSSFLVESCSDGAISTPCLLAVNASGLNFVNLQNHVRFSLVPQQRFAAHVCFFSACFHLCVFFSLPFHFYSCTCSSTKSHDGLYPQQQYNPPS
;
A
#
# COMPACT_ATOMS: atom_id res chain seq x y z
N MET A 1 -10.94 -30.91 -1.59
CA MET A 1 -10.10 -29.90 -2.25
C MET A 1 -9.53 -29.01 -1.15
N MET A 2 -8.27 -29.23 -0.77
CA MET A 2 -7.63 -28.60 0.39
C MET A 2 -7.43 -27.11 0.12
N LYS A 3 -8.01 -26.25 0.98
CA LYS A 3 -7.64 -24.83 1.04
C LYS A 3 -6.18 -24.79 1.50
N LEU A 4 -5.26 -24.40 0.61
CA LEU A 4 -3.97 -23.86 1.00
C LEU A 4 -4.26 -22.60 1.80
N VAL A 5 -4.35 -22.74 3.12
CA VAL A 5 -4.19 -21.62 4.03
C VAL A 5 -2.75 -21.19 3.81
N GLU A 6 -2.54 -20.08 3.12
CA GLU A 6 -1.23 -19.45 3.01
C GLU A 6 -0.73 -19.22 4.44
N HIS A 7 0.24 -20.02 4.88
CA HIS A 7 0.77 -19.93 6.22
C HIS A 7 1.78 -18.80 6.25
N ILE A 8 1.48 -17.76 7.04
CA ILE A 8 2.44 -16.69 7.29
C ILE A 8 3.64 -17.25 8.07
N SER A 9 4.87 -16.96 7.64
CA SER A 9 6.05 -17.38 8.40
C SER A 9 6.17 -16.59 9.70
N ASP A 10 6.79 -17.16 10.73
CA ASP A 10 6.94 -16.47 12.01
C ASP A 10 7.73 -15.15 11.87
N GLU A 11 8.70 -15.09 10.96
CA GLU A 11 9.46 -13.87 10.65
C GLU A 11 8.57 -12.78 10.02
N GLN A 12 7.69 -13.16 9.09
CA GLN A 12 6.73 -12.24 8.50
C GLN A 12 5.73 -11.76 9.54
N ALA A 13 5.22 -12.66 10.40
CA ALA A 13 4.31 -12.30 11.47
C ALA A 13 4.97 -11.34 12.47
N GLN A 14 6.24 -11.55 12.84
CA GLN A 14 6.98 -10.61 13.68
C GLN A 14 7.15 -9.25 13.02
N SER A 15 7.43 -9.21 11.72
CA SER A 15 7.58 -7.96 10.95
C SER A 15 6.27 -7.15 10.91
N ILE A 16 5.15 -7.82 10.68
CA ILE A 16 3.81 -7.19 10.71
C ILE A 16 3.44 -6.74 12.12
N ALA A 17 3.73 -7.56 13.14
CA ALA A 17 3.49 -7.18 14.53
C ALA A 17 4.31 -5.95 14.95
N LYS A 18 5.54 -5.83 14.45
CA LYS A 18 6.40 -4.66 14.66
C LYS A 18 5.81 -3.41 14.00
N LEU A 19 5.32 -3.51 12.76
CA LEU A 19 4.64 -2.40 12.08
C LEU A 19 3.39 -1.95 12.85
N ALA A 20 2.56 -2.89 13.31
CA ALA A 20 1.37 -2.60 14.11
C ALA A 20 1.72 -1.89 15.43
N ALA A 21 2.74 -2.39 16.15
CA ALA A 21 3.21 -1.77 17.39
C ALA A 21 3.77 -0.35 17.17
N LEU A 22 4.52 -0.14 16.08
CA LEU A 22 5.00 1.19 15.68
C LEU A 22 3.83 2.13 15.35
N GLN A 23 2.85 1.68 14.56
CA GLN A 23 1.67 2.45 14.21
C GLN A 23 0.88 2.89 15.45
N HIS A 24 0.64 1.98 16.40
CA HIS A 24 0.04 2.32 17.71
C HIS A 24 0.84 3.40 18.44
N ARG A 25 2.17 3.28 18.46
CA ARG A 25 3.06 4.26 19.10
C ARG A 25 3.05 5.62 18.40
N THR A 26 2.86 5.67 17.07
CA THR A 26 2.77 6.94 16.33
C THR A 26 1.55 7.78 16.68
N GLN A 27 0.49 7.14 17.17
CA GLN A 27 -0.74 7.78 17.66
C GLN A 27 -0.55 8.39 19.07
N SER A 28 0.68 8.34 19.62
CA SER A 28 1.03 8.82 20.95
C SER A 28 0.36 8.05 22.10
N MET A 29 -0.11 6.83 21.83
CA MET A 29 -0.69 5.96 22.84
C MET A 29 0.42 5.25 23.62
N ALA A 30 0.44 5.47 24.94
CA ALA A 30 1.41 4.87 25.86
C ALA A 30 0.90 3.59 26.55
N TYR A 31 -0.37 3.25 26.34
CA TYR A 31 -0.97 2.03 26.86
C TYR A 31 -0.78 0.86 25.87
N PRO A 32 -0.77 -0.40 26.37
CA PRO A 32 -0.65 -1.56 25.51
C PRO A 32 -1.87 -1.72 24.58
N PRO A 33 -1.67 -2.09 23.31
CA PRO A 33 -2.77 -2.25 22.36
C PRO A 33 -3.74 -3.36 22.79
N THR A 34 -5.02 -3.09 22.64
CA THR A 34 -6.13 -4.01 22.90
C THR A 34 -6.45 -4.86 21.67
N LEU A 35 -7.17 -5.97 21.86
CA LEU A 35 -7.56 -6.86 20.75
C LEU A 35 -8.33 -6.12 19.65
N ARG A 36 -9.17 -5.14 20.03
CA ARG A 36 -9.93 -4.30 19.09
C ARG A 36 -9.02 -3.43 18.24
N GLU A 37 -8.04 -2.79 18.85
CA GLU A 37 -7.09 -1.94 18.11
C GLU A 37 -6.23 -2.77 17.17
N ILE A 38 -5.82 -3.98 17.56
CA ILE A 38 -5.05 -4.85 16.68
C ILE A 38 -5.86 -5.24 15.42
N GLN A 39 -7.19 -5.36 15.50
CA GLN A 39 -8.02 -5.58 14.30
C GLN A 39 -7.96 -4.41 13.32
N GLU A 40 -7.74 -3.19 13.80
CA GLU A 40 -7.60 -1.99 12.96
C GLU A 40 -6.16 -1.77 12.49
N LEU A 41 -5.16 -2.25 13.26
CA LEU A 41 -3.74 -2.13 12.92
C LEU A 41 -3.25 -3.20 11.94
N ILE A 42 -3.82 -4.41 11.97
CA ILE A 42 -3.42 -5.51 11.10
C ILE A 42 -4.18 -5.44 9.77
N PRO A 43 -3.49 -5.38 8.62
CA PRO A 43 -4.16 -5.35 7.33
C PRO A 43 -5.08 -6.57 7.12
N PRO A 44 -6.25 -6.40 6.47
CA PRO A 44 -7.21 -7.49 6.23
C PRO A 44 -6.61 -8.71 5.54
N THR A 45 -5.61 -8.48 4.67
CA THR A 45 -4.86 -9.53 3.98
C THR A 45 -4.20 -10.50 4.95
N PHE A 46 -3.63 -10.00 6.05
CA PHE A 46 -2.93 -10.81 7.06
C PHE A 46 -3.86 -11.29 8.18
N ALA A 47 -4.93 -10.55 8.48
CA ALA A 47 -5.95 -10.95 9.44
C ALA A 47 -6.62 -12.29 9.07
N ARG A 48 -6.66 -12.63 7.77
CA ARG A 48 -7.20 -13.90 7.27
C ARG A 48 -6.25 -15.09 7.44
N LEU A 49 -4.95 -14.85 7.65
CA LEU A 49 -3.91 -15.89 7.67
C LEU A 49 -3.64 -16.42 9.09
N LYS A 50 -3.99 -15.65 10.13
CA LYS A 50 -3.73 -15.98 11.53
C LYS A 50 -4.78 -15.32 12.43
N ARG A 51 -5.22 -15.99 13.50
CA ARG A 51 -6.25 -15.46 14.40
C ARG A 51 -5.73 -14.24 15.15
N MET A 52 -6.62 -13.29 15.43
CA MET A 52 -6.28 -12.06 16.16
C MET A 52 -5.74 -12.33 17.58
N GLU A 53 -6.23 -13.39 18.22
CA GLU A 53 -5.71 -13.87 19.52
C GLU A 53 -4.25 -14.30 19.44
N ASP A 54 -3.81 -14.84 18.30
CA ASP A 54 -2.44 -15.25 18.07
C ASP A 54 -1.55 -14.05 17.63
N TRP A 55 -2.15 -12.96 17.13
CA TRP A 55 -1.46 -11.69 16.81
C TRP A 55 -1.18 -10.85 18.06
N LEU A 56 -2.11 -10.83 19.02
CA LEU A 56 -2.01 -10.06 20.26
C LEU A 56 -0.68 -10.24 21.00
N PRO A 57 -0.22 -11.46 21.33
CA PRO A 57 1.04 -11.64 22.06
C PRO A 57 2.24 -11.13 21.26
N LEU A 58 2.24 -11.27 19.93
CA LEU A 58 3.31 -10.77 19.06
C LEU A 58 3.39 -9.24 19.10
N VAL A 59 2.25 -8.57 18.96
CA VAL A 59 2.19 -7.10 18.98
C VAL A 59 2.54 -6.56 20.37
N LEU A 60 2.04 -7.19 21.44
CA LEU A 60 2.37 -6.80 22.82
C LEU A 60 3.87 -6.95 23.11
N GLN A 61 4.51 -8.01 22.60
CA GLN A 61 5.95 -8.20 22.72
C GLN A 61 6.71 -7.08 22.01
N GLN A 62 6.37 -6.77 20.76
CA GLN A 62 7.01 -5.69 20.01
C GLN A 62 6.76 -4.32 20.65
N HIS A 63 5.55 -4.07 21.16
CA HIS A 63 5.20 -2.84 21.86
C HIS A 63 6.09 -2.62 23.10
N ARG A 64 6.35 -3.66 23.89
CA ARG A 64 7.26 -3.57 25.05
C ARG A 64 8.69 -3.19 24.63
N LEU A 65 9.20 -3.79 23.55
CA LEU A 65 10.53 -3.47 23.01
C LEU A 65 10.61 -2.02 22.50
N LEU A 66 9.51 -1.50 21.96
CA LEU A 66 9.42 -0.16 21.38
C LEU A 66 8.96 0.92 22.38
N ASN A 67 8.67 0.56 23.63
CA ASN A 67 8.12 1.49 24.62
C ASN A 67 9.07 2.65 24.96
N THR A 68 10.38 2.45 24.77
CA THR A 68 11.42 3.47 24.96
C THR A 68 11.45 4.52 23.85
N LEU A 69 10.86 4.25 22.68
CA LEU A 69 10.82 5.19 21.57
C LEU A 69 9.79 6.29 21.82
N ASN A 70 10.15 7.53 21.47
CA ASN A 70 9.18 8.62 21.42
C ASN A 70 8.29 8.51 20.15
N PRO A 71 7.12 9.17 20.10
CA PRO A 71 6.21 9.09 18.95
C PRO A 71 6.85 9.53 17.62
N HIS A 72 7.78 10.49 17.63
CA HIS A 72 8.46 10.95 16.42
C HIS A 72 9.44 9.89 15.87
N GLN A 73 10.18 9.22 16.76
CA GLN A 73 11.05 8.10 16.40
C GLN A 73 10.24 6.90 15.91
N ALA A 74 9.08 6.62 16.52
CA ALA A 74 8.20 5.57 16.04
C ALA A 74 7.70 5.87 14.61
N ARG A 75 7.36 7.13 14.31
CA ARG A 75 6.97 7.58 12.96
C ARG A 75 8.10 7.41 11.95
N SER A 76 9.33 7.82 12.28
CA SER A 76 10.45 7.67 11.36
C SER A 76 10.80 6.21 11.11
N GLN A 77 10.77 5.35 12.13
CA GLN A 77 10.98 3.91 11.96
C GLN A 77 9.87 3.25 11.15
N PHE A 78 8.61 3.60 11.41
CA PHE A 78 7.49 3.08 10.65
C PHE A 78 7.64 3.45 9.17
N LEU A 79 7.86 4.72 8.87
CA LEU A 79 8.08 5.22 7.51
C LEU A 79 9.29 4.58 6.84
N GLY A 80 10.39 4.39 7.55
CA GLY A 80 11.57 3.70 7.01
C GLY A 80 11.25 2.26 6.60
N LEU A 81 10.49 1.52 7.41
CA LEU A 81 10.08 0.15 7.08
C LEU A 81 9.08 0.12 5.92
N VAL A 82 8.05 0.99 5.93
CA VAL A 82 7.05 1.00 4.87
C VAL A 82 7.56 1.58 3.56
N SER A 83 8.60 2.43 3.59
CA SER A 83 9.20 3.01 2.38
C SER A 83 9.87 1.99 1.47
N ALA A 84 10.27 0.84 2.01
CA ALA A 84 10.81 -0.27 1.24
C ALA A 84 9.71 -1.08 0.53
N LEU A 85 8.43 -0.83 0.82
CA LEU A 85 7.34 -1.55 0.18
C LEU A 85 7.19 -1.11 -1.29
N PRO A 86 7.02 -2.05 -2.23
CA PRO A 86 6.98 -1.74 -3.67
C PRO A 86 5.92 -0.72 -4.10
N LEU A 87 4.84 -0.60 -3.32
CA LEU A 87 3.70 0.27 -3.61
C LEU A 87 3.67 1.54 -2.75
N PHE A 88 4.72 1.78 -1.94
CA PHE A 88 4.79 2.97 -1.11
C PHE A 88 4.86 4.24 -1.97
N GLY A 89 4.09 5.26 -1.59
CA GLY A 89 4.04 6.53 -2.32
C GLY A 89 3.43 6.45 -3.72
N SER A 90 2.73 5.35 -4.05
CA SER A 90 2.11 5.19 -5.36
C SER A 90 0.80 5.96 -5.50
N SER A 91 0.57 6.55 -6.66
CA SER A 91 -0.77 6.97 -7.10
C SER A 91 -1.46 5.78 -7.78
N SER A 92 -2.61 5.36 -7.27
CA SER A 92 -3.34 4.19 -7.78
C SER A 92 -4.51 4.56 -8.68
N PHE A 93 -4.68 3.81 -9.77
CA PHE A 93 -5.74 3.97 -10.77
C PHE A 93 -6.32 2.61 -11.13
N LEU A 94 -7.64 2.52 -11.30
CA LEU A 94 -8.26 1.31 -11.83
C LEU A 94 -8.14 1.33 -13.36
N VAL A 95 -7.49 0.32 -13.91
CA VAL A 95 -7.43 0.08 -15.36
C VAL A 95 -8.54 -0.89 -15.72
N GLU A 96 -9.49 -0.43 -16.54
CA GLU A 96 -10.65 -1.21 -16.97
C GLU A 96 -10.33 -2.05 -18.20
N SER A 97 -9.53 -1.50 -19.10
CA SER A 97 -9.08 -2.17 -20.32
C SER A 97 -7.68 -1.69 -20.72
N CYS A 98 -6.94 -2.56 -21.40
CA CYS A 98 -5.60 -2.27 -21.91
C CYS A 98 -5.45 -2.79 -23.34
N SER A 99 -4.74 -2.07 -24.19
CA SER A 99 -4.45 -2.47 -25.57
C SER A 99 -3.44 -3.63 -25.68
N ASP A 100 -2.68 -3.92 -24.62
CA ASP A 100 -1.74 -5.05 -24.60
C ASP A 100 -2.39 -6.27 -23.94
N GLY A 101 -2.48 -7.38 -24.69
CA GLY A 101 -3.00 -8.65 -24.21
C GLY A 101 -2.16 -9.32 -23.11
N ALA A 102 -0.94 -8.86 -22.87
CA ALA A 102 -0.13 -9.29 -21.72
C ALA A 102 -0.65 -8.71 -20.38
N ILE A 103 -1.44 -7.64 -20.41
CA ILE A 103 -2.00 -7.03 -19.20
C ILE A 103 -3.39 -7.59 -18.95
N SER A 104 -3.52 -8.37 -17.88
CA SER A 104 -4.81 -8.90 -17.43
C SER A 104 -5.63 -7.78 -16.77
N THR A 105 -6.63 -7.27 -17.50
CA THR A 105 -7.59 -6.26 -16.99
C THR A 105 -8.91 -6.91 -16.56
N PRO A 106 -9.62 -6.36 -15.57
CA PRO A 106 -9.32 -5.12 -14.84
C PRO A 106 -8.18 -5.29 -13.82
N CYS A 107 -7.34 -4.27 -13.68
CA CYS A 107 -6.22 -4.28 -12.73
C CYS A 107 -5.98 -2.92 -12.08
N LEU A 108 -5.22 -2.89 -10.99
CA LEU A 108 -4.79 -1.66 -10.34
C LEU A 108 -3.44 -1.22 -10.89
N LEU A 109 -3.37 -0.01 -11.42
CA LEU A 109 -2.12 0.63 -11.83
C LEU A 109 -1.62 1.54 -10.71
N ALA A 110 -0.44 1.24 -10.17
CA ALA A 110 0.22 2.01 -9.14
C ALA A 110 1.48 2.70 -9.71
N VAL A 111 1.49 4.03 -9.69
CA VAL A 111 2.56 4.87 -10.26
C VAL A 111 3.41 5.47 -9.15
N ASN A 112 4.72 5.16 -9.12
CA ASN A 112 5.69 5.74 -8.19
C ASN A 112 7.07 5.92 -8.84
N ALA A 113 8.08 6.28 -8.04
CA ALA A 113 9.46 6.48 -8.51
C ALA A 113 10.11 5.22 -9.13
N SER A 114 9.56 4.02 -8.91
CA SER A 114 10.01 2.82 -9.61
C SER A 114 9.46 2.73 -11.04
N GLY A 115 8.35 3.41 -11.33
CA GLY A 115 7.65 3.39 -12.61
C GLY A 115 6.17 3.01 -12.45
N LEU A 116 5.63 2.30 -13.45
CA LEU A 116 4.25 1.84 -13.49
C LEU A 116 4.19 0.38 -13.01
N ASN A 117 3.43 0.13 -11.95
CA ASN A 117 3.23 -1.19 -11.37
C ASN A 117 1.80 -1.65 -11.63
N PHE A 118 1.63 -2.73 -12.40
CA PHE A 118 0.33 -3.37 -12.60
C PHE A 118 0.12 -4.46 -11.55
N VAL A 119 -0.97 -4.32 -10.82
CA VAL A 119 -1.30 -5.11 -9.63
C VAL A 119 -2.65 -5.75 -9.83
N ASN A 120 -2.77 -7.04 -9.54
CA ASN A 120 -4.03 -7.74 -9.66
C ASN A 120 -4.96 -7.38 -8.48
N LEU A 121 -6.24 -7.16 -8.76
CA LEU A 121 -7.22 -6.66 -7.79
C LEU A 121 -7.58 -7.67 -6.70
N GLN A 122 -7.42 -8.97 -6.95
CA GLN A 122 -7.84 -10.03 -6.02
C GLN A 122 -6.72 -10.40 -5.04
N ASN A 123 -5.49 -10.54 -5.54
CA ASN A 123 -4.35 -10.98 -4.72
C ASN A 123 -3.40 -9.84 -4.34
N HIS A 124 -3.61 -8.62 -4.87
CA HIS A 124 -2.73 -7.46 -4.67
C HIS A 124 -1.26 -7.72 -5.03
N VAL A 125 -0.99 -8.75 -5.84
CA VAL A 125 0.35 -9.09 -6.31
C VAL A 125 0.63 -8.31 -7.59
N ARG A 126 1.80 -7.66 -7.61
CA ARG A 126 2.31 -7.02 -8.82
C ARG A 126 2.71 -8.09 -9.84
N PHE A 127 2.13 -8.03 -11.03
CA PHE A 127 2.45 -8.94 -12.13
C PHE A 127 3.24 -8.29 -13.27
N SER A 128 3.27 -6.96 -13.36
CA SER A 128 4.10 -6.23 -14.33
C SER A 128 4.67 -4.95 -13.74
N LEU A 129 5.96 -4.68 -14.03
CA LEU A 129 6.65 -3.43 -13.71
C LEU A 129 7.22 -2.86 -15.00
N VAL A 130 6.93 -1.60 -15.21
CA VAL A 130 7.35 -0.83 -16.36
C VAL A 130 8.19 0.34 -15.82
N PRO A 131 9.54 0.25 -15.85
CA PRO A 131 10.43 1.12 -15.08
C PRO A 131 10.56 2.55 -15.64
N GLN A 132 10.61 3.56 -14.78
CA GLN A 132 10.60 4.99 -15.15
C GLN A 132 11.65 5.37 -16.21
N GLN A 133 12.82 4.73 -16.20
CA GLN A 133 13.94 5.00 -17.11
C GLN A 133 13.66 4.71 -18.60
N ARG A 134 12.47 4.22 -18.96
CA ARG A 134 12.09 3.92 -20.35
C ARG A 134 11.00 4.83 -20.93
N PHE A 135 10.45 5.82 -20.20
CA PHE A 135 9.26 6.57 -20.67
C PHE A 135 9.35 8.09 -20.55
N ALA A 136 8.73 8.76 -21.51
CA ALA A 136 8.16 10.09 -21.35
C ALA A 136 6.64 9.91 -21.25
N ALA A 137 6.13 9.65 -20.04
CA ALA A 137 4.71 9.42 -19.84
C ALA A 137 3.92 10.72 -20.09
N HIS A 138 3.43 10.90 -21.32
CA HIS A 138 2.47 11.95 -21.64
C HIS A 138 1.07 11.52 -21.21
N VAL A 139 0.64 11.90 -20.01
CA VAL A 139 -0.75 11.68 -19.58
C VAL A 139 -1.67 12.57 -20.43
N CYS A 140 -2.33 11.98 -21.44
CA CYS A 140 -3.27 12.70 -22.30
C CYS A 140 -4.69 12.58 -21.76
N PHE A 141 -5.22 13.62 -21.12
CA PHE A 141 -6.64 13.64 -20.71
C PHE A 141 -7.54 13.93 -21.92
N PHE A 142 -8.35 12.96 -22.34
CA PHE A 142 -9.37 13.16 -23.38
C PHE A 142 -10.77 12.92 -22.79
N SER A 143 -11.51 14.01 -22.56
CA SER A 143 -12.97 14.11 -22.32
C SER A 143 -13.65 13.04 -21.43
N ALA A 144 -14.12 13.43 -20.23
CA ALA A 144 -15.04 12.70 -19.31
C ALA A 144 -14.69 11.26 -18.88
N CYS A 145 -13.80 10.58 -19.60
CA CYS A 145 -13.20 9.29 -19.33
C CYS A 145 -11.69 9.53 -19.19
N PHE A 146 -11.07 9.06 -18.10
CA PHE A 146 -9.62 9.19 -17.94
C PHE A 146 -8.93 8.19 -18.88
N HIS A 147 -8.65 8.58 -20.12
CA HIS A 147 -7.73 7.82 -20.97
C HIS A 147 -6.30 8.11 -20.52
N LEU A 148 -5.73 7.29 -19.64
CA LEU A 148 -4.29 7.35 -19.40
C LEU A 148 -3.57 6.68 -20.58
N CYS A 149 -3.34 7.46 -21.65
CA CYS A 149 -2.37 7.06 -22.66
C CYS A 149 -0.99 7.23 -22.05
N VAL A 150 -0.23 6.15 -21.89
CA VAL A 150 1.18 6.26 -21.49
C VAL A 150 2.00 6.12 -22.77
N PHE A 151 2.77 7.16 -23.12
CA PHE A 151 3.66 7.15 -24.28
C PHE A 151 5.07 6.72 -23.89
N PHE A 152 5.67 5.86 -24.71
CA PHE A 152 6.96 5.23 -24.46
C PHE A 152 7.94 5.73 -25.53
N SER A 153 9.09 6.28 -25.13
CA SER A 153 10.08 6.85 -26.07
C SER A 153 11.20 5.85 -26.36
N LEU A 154 10.83 4.65 -26.79
CA LEU A 154 11.72 3.66 -27.43
C LEU A 154 10.85 2.83 -28.39
N PRO A 155 11.39 2.35 -29.52
CA PRO A 155 10.56 1.90 -30.61
C PRO A 155 9.84 0.60 -30.20
N PHE A 156 8.53 0.52 -30.50
CA PHE A 156 7.71 -0.69 -30.66
C PHE A 156 6.67 -1.12 -29.62
N HIS A 157 6.44 -0.48 -28.46
CA HIS A 157 5.27 -0.86 -27.62
C HIS A 157 4.46 0.33 -27.13
N PHE A 158 3.19 0.38 -27.56
CA PHE A 158 2.19 1.38 -27.17
C PHE A 158 1.18 0.75 -26.23
N TYR A 159 1.01 1.35 -25.05
CA TYR A 159 0.01 0.96 -24.07
C TYR A 159 -1.05 2.06 -23.97
N SER A 160 -2.24 1.78 -24.47
CA SER A 160 -3.44 2.56 -24.20
C SER A 160 -4.23 1.86 -23.12
N CYS A 161 -4.36 2.50 -21.96
CA CYS A 161 -5.20 2.02 -20.86
C CYS A 161 -6.37 2.99 -20.68
N THR A 162 -7.59 2.45 -20.61
CA THR A 162 -8.73 3.21 -20.09
C THR A 162 -8.70 3.06 -18.58
N CYS A 163 -8.57 4.18 -17.86
CA CYS A 163 -8.59 4.16 -16.41
C CYS A 163 -9.74 4.99 -15.86
N SER A 164 -10.18 4.59 -14.68
CA SER A 164 -11.10 5.36 -13.86
C SER A 164 -10.30 5.82 -12.64
N SER A 165 -10.36 7.13 -12.33
CA SER A 165 -9.80 7.59 -11.07
C SER A 165 -10.58 6.93 -9.95
N THR A 166 -9.94 6.00 -9.25
CA THR A 166 -10.42 5.60 -7.93
C THR A 166 -10.21 6.84 -7.07
N LYS A 167 -11.28 7.59 -6.78
CA LYS A 167 -11.26 8.53 -5.67
C LYS A 167 -10.77 7.72 -4.47
N SER A 168 -9.54 7.94 -4.06
CA SER A 168 -8.98 7.43 -2.83
C SER A 168 -9.69 8.15 -1.69
N HIS A 169 -10.89 7.67 -1.37
CA HIS A 169 -11.65 8.13 -0.23
C HIS A 169 -11.67 7.01 0.79
N ASP A 170 -10.65 7.02 1.66
CA ASP A 170 -10.79 6.72 3.09
C ASP A 170 -9.57 7.28 3.86
N GLY A 171 -9.65 8.56 4.22
CA GLY A 171 -9.66 8.95 5.64
C GLY A 171 -8.36 9.00 6.47
N LEU A 172 -7.14 8.86 5.92
CA LEU A 172 -5.91 8.94 6.75
C LEU A 172 -4.97 10.11 6.40
N TYR A 173 -5.50 11.32 6.38
CA TYR A 173 -4.74 12.52 6.73
C TYR A 173 -5.69 13.48 7.45
N PRO A 174 -5.48 13.80 8.74
CA PRO A 174 -6.20 14.91 9.34
C PRO A 174 -5.83 16.17 8.55
N GLN A 175 -6.84 16.82 7.99
CA GLN A 175 -6.74 18.16 7.45
C GLN A 175 -6.26 19.08 8.58
N GLN A 176 -4.96 19.41 8.60
CA GLN A 176 -4.48 20.52 9.42
C GLN A 176 -5.02 21.80 8.78
N GLN A 177 -6.09 22.30 9.38
CA GLN A 177 -6.69 23.59 9.09
C GLN A 177 -5.64 24.67 9.40
N TYR A 178 -4.95 25.15 8.36
CA TYR A 178 -4.03 26.27 8.46
C TYR A 178 -4.84 27.55 8.71
N ASN A 179 -4.81 28.04 9.95
CA ASN A 179 -5.29 29.38 10.29
C ASN A 179 -4.12 30.36 10.12
N PRO A 180 -4.18 31.31 9.18
CA PRO A 180 -3.18 32.37 9.11
C PRO A 180 -3.28 33.29 10.33
N PRO A 181 -2.16 33.78 10.88
CA PRO A 181 -2.17 34.76 11.96
C PRO A 181 -2.75 36.10 11.49
N SER A 182 -3.46 36.76 12.42
CA SER A 182 -4.15 38.04 12.28
C SER A 182 -3.22 39.23 12.11
#